data_AF-A0A3B9HZ63-F1
#
_entry.id   AF-A0A3B9HZ63-F1
#
_cell.length_a   1.000
_cell.length_b   1.000
_cell.length_c   1.000
_cell.angle_alpha   90.00
_cell.angle_beta   90.00
_cell.angle_gamma   90.00
#
_symmetry.space_group_name_H-M   'P 1'
#
loop_
_entity.id
_entity.type
_entity.pdbx_description
1 polymer ?
#
loop_
_entity_poly.entity_id
_entity_poly.type
_entity_poly.pdbx_seq_one_letter_code
_entity_poly.pdbx_strand_id
1 'polypeptide(L)' 'MALILVKEIVQDQGLTVVAGKEGLDRKVISSEVHRPGLELAGFFEHFGYERIIVLGR' A
#
# COMPACT_ATOMS: atom_id res chain seq x y z
N MET A 1 -17.67 8.42 2.11
CA MET A 1 -16.26 8.63 2.50
C MET A 1 -15.49 8.97 1.23
N ALA A 2 -14.74 10.08 1.20
CA ALA A 2 -13.92 10.40 0.04
C ALA A 2 -12.72 9.45 -0.01
N LEU A 3 -12.43 8.89 -1.19
CA LEU A 3 -11.23 8.07 -1.40
C LEU A 3 -10.05 8.98 -1.68
N ILE A 4 -8.91 8.71 -1.07
CA ILE A 4 -7.64 9.40 -1.35
C ILE A 4 -6.83 8.63 -2.39
N LEU A 5 -5.93 9.33 -3.06
CA LEU A 5 -5.01 8.81 -4.04
C LEU A 5 -3.67 8.49 -3.40
N VAL A 6 -2.93 7.54 -3.98
CA VAL A 6 -1.58 7.18 -3.51
C VAL A 6 -0.65 8.41 -3.47
N LYS A 7 -0.76 9.33 -4.44
CA LYS A 7 0.04 10.56 -4.46
C LYS A 7 -0.17 11.47 -3.25
N GLU A 8 -1.37 11.49 -2.67
CA GLU A 8 -1.66 12.30 -1.49
C GLU A 8 -0.87 11.76 -0.28
N ILE A 9 -0.83 10.43 -0.11
CA ILE A 9 -0.01 9.78 0.93
C ILE A 9 1.47 10.08 0.74
N VAL A 10 1.97 10.01 -0.50
CA VAL A 10 3.38 10.29 -0.81
C VAL A 10 3.76 11.72 -0.42
N GLN A 11 2.90 12.69 -0.73
CA GLN A 11 3.11 14.09 -0.39
C GLN A 11 3.04 14.33 1.12
N ASP A 12 1.99 13.83 1.77
CA ASP A 12 1.72 14.07 3.20
C ASP A 12 2.78 13.42 4.11
N GLN A 13 3.33 12.28 3.70
CA GLN A 13 4.34 11.53 4.46
C GLN A 13 5.78 11.81 4.01
N GLY A 14 6.00 12.70 3.04
CA GLY A 14 7.33 13.05 2.53
C GLY A 14 8.08 11.85 1.94
N LEU A 15 7.37 10.92 1.30
CA LEU A 15 7.95 9.68 0.77
C LEU A 15 8.67 9.93 -0.56
N THR A 16 9.75 9.17 -0.79
CA THR A 16 10.44 9.15 -2.08
C THR A 16 9.89 8.02 -2.95
N VAL A 17 9.37 8.36 -4.14
CA VAL A 17 8.88 7.37 -5.10
C VAL A 17 10.06 6.74 -5.85
N VAL A 18 10.37 5.50 -5.51
CA VAL A 18 11.51 4.76 -6.11
C VAL A 18 11.13 4.11 -7.45
N ALA A 19 9.87 3.66 -7.60
CA ALA A 19 9.34 3.00 -8.80
C ALA A 19 7.81 3.16 -8.89
N GLY A 20 7.20 2.76 -10.01
CA GLY A 20 5.74 2.63 -10.17
C GLY A 20 4.98 3.96 -10.19
N LYS A 21 5.54 5.01 -10.80
CA LYS A 21 4.95 6.37 -10.84
C LYS A 21 3.55 6.39 -11.49
N GLU A 22 3.29 5.47 -12.42
CA GLU A 22 1.99 5.25 -13.05
C GLU A 22 0.89 4.84 -12.06
N GLY A 23 1.26 4.34 -10.88
CA GLY A 23 0.33 3.95 -9.82
C GLY A 23 -0.12 5.08 -8.90
N LEU A 24 0.40 6.29 -9.06
CA LEU A 24 0.16 7.42 -8.15
C LEU A 24 -1.30 7.90 -8.11
N ASP A 25 -2.05 7.70 -9.20
CA ASP A 25 -3.49 8.03 -9.29
C ASP A 25 -4.40 6.87 -8.86
N ARG A 26 -3.85 5.78 -8.31
CA ARG A 26 -4.67 4.72 -7.72
C ARG A 26 -5.36 5.22 -6.47
N LYS A 27 -6.61 4.80 -6.28
CA LYS A 27 -7.38 5.07 -5.07
C LYS A 27 -6.99 4.09 -3.95
N VAL A 28 -6.86 4.61 -2.75
CA VAL A 28 -6.70 3.83 -1.52
C VAL A 28 -8.08 3.47 -1.01
N ILE A 29 -8.43 2.19 -1.08
CA ILE A 29 -9.79 1.69 -0.78
C ILE A 29 -9.92 1.03 0.60
N SER A 30 -8.79 0.82 1.30
CA SER A 30 -8.75 0.33 2.68
C SER A 30 -7.89 1.25 3.53
N SER A 31 -8.35 1.53 4.76
CA SER A 31 -7.58 2.24 5.77
C SER A 31 -6.61 1.35 6.54
N GLU A 32 -6.71 0.01 6.37
CA GLU A 32 -5.83 -0.95 7.01
C GLU A 32 -4.54 -1.14 6.21
N VAL A 33 -3.43 -1.31 6.93
CA VAL A 33 -2.13 -1.68 6.36
C VAL A 33 -1.87 -3.17 6.51
N HIS A 34 -1.07 -3.73 5.60
CA HIS A 34 -0.71 -5.14 5.60
C HIS A 34 0.81 -5.31 5.74
N ARG A 35 1.26 -6.14 6.70
CA ARG A 35 2.65 -6.60 6.83
C ARG A 35 2.74 -8.05 6.38
N PRO A 36 3.22 -8.35 5.16
CA PRO A 36 3.05 -9.64 4.50
C PRO A 36 4.06 -10.70 4.97
N GLY A 37 4.10 -11.00 6.27
CA GLY A 37 5.08 -11.94 6.83
C GLY A 37 4.85 -13.39 6.35
N LEU A 38 3.60 -13.84 6.36
CA LEU A 38 3.22 -15.20 5.93
C LEU A 38 3.29 -15.35 4.41
N GLU A 39 2.94 -14.31 3.67
CA GLU A 39 2.99 -14.29 2.22
C GLU A 39 4.42 -14.32 1.69
N LEU A 40 5.36 -13.65 2.38
CA LEU A 40 6.78 -13.78 2.09
C LEU A 40 7.30 -15.21 2.34
N ALA A 41 6.61 -16.01 3.16
CA ALA A 41 6.88 -17.43 3.37
C ALA A 41 6.06 -18.37 2.45
N GLY A 42 5.23 -17.81 1.56
CA GLY A 42 4.48 -18.57 0.55
C GLY A 42 3.00 -18.84 0.87
N PHE A 43 2.46 -18.30 1.97
CA PHE A 43 1.06 -18.52 2.37
C PHE A 43 0.18 -17.32 2.03
N PHE A 44 -0.71 -17.45 1.04
CA PHE A 44 -1.52 -16.34 0.49
C PHE A 44 -3.04 -16.44 0.74
N GLU A 45 -3.50 -17.45 1.49
CA GLU A 45 -4.94 -17.75 1.67
C GLU A 45 -5.74 -16.58 2.26
N HIS A 46 -5.08 -15.67 2.98
CA HIS A 46 -5.70 -14.51 3.62
C HIS A 46 -5.11 -13.17 3.18
N PHE A 47 -4.47 -13.13 2.00
CA PHE A 47 -3.81 -11.91 1.54
C PHE A 47 -4.82 -10.81 1.18
N GLY A 48 -4.78 -9.68 1.90
CA GLY A 48 -5.57 -8.49 1.60
C GLY A 48 -4.96 -7.66 0.47
N TYR A 49 -5.28 -8.00 -0.78
CA TYR A 49 -4.80 -7.34 -2.01
C TYR A 49 -5.12 -5.83 -2.09
N GLU A 50 -6.14 -5.39 -1.37
CA GLU A 50 -6.64 -4.02 -1.34
C GLU A 50 -5.87 -3.07 -0.40
N ARG A 51 -5.01 -3.64 0.45
CA ARG A 51 -4.34 -2.93 1.55
C ARG A 51 -2.98 -2.41 1.13
N ILE A 52 -2.56 -1.30 1.73
CA ILE A 52 -1.19 -0.81 1.56
C ILE A 52 -0.23 -1.76 2.28
N ILE A 53 0.79 -2.23 1.55
CA ILE A 53 1.84 -3.09 2.09
C ILE A 53 2.91 -2.24 2.77
N VAL A 54 3.25 -2.58 4.00
CA VAL A 54 4.35 -1.98 4.75
C VAL A 54 5.41 -3.05 5.02
N LEU A 55 6.64 -2.78 4.58
CA LEU A 55 7.81 -3.62 4.82
C LEU A 55 8.78 -2.87 5.74
N GLY A 56 9.24 -3.55 6.80
CA GLY A 56 10.11 -2.96 7.81
C GLY A 56 10.42 -3.93 8.95
N ARG A 57 11.10 -3.44 9.99
CA ARG A 57 11.33 -4.17 11.25
C ARG A 57 10.18 -3.97 12.22
#